data_AF-A0A5B0PK28-F1
#
_entry.id   AF-A0A5B0PK28-F1
#
_cell.length_a   1.000
_cell.length_b   1.000
_cell.length_c   1.000
_cell.angle_alpha   90.00
_cell.angle_beta   90.00
_cell.angle_gamma   90.00
#
_symmetry.space_group_name_H-M   'P 1'
#
loop_
_entity.id
_entity.type
_entity.pdbx_description
1 polymer ?
#
loop_
_entity_poly.entity_id
_entity_poly.type
_entity_poly.pdbx_seq_one_letter_code
_entity_poly.pdbx_strand_id
1 'polypeptide(L)'
;MQFSKLVIIVSIVGCGFAAAAQLTKEQKTKCTFTCANHVKLTAGGCARPIGSDSQGNPTGWELIKAHSTENHKAYFNCIGTEMAFSTCCLPDIFSKDGTTITINGDIAPLIYHRSCQDTSPQSTDFSKFPKDCKN
;
A
#
# COMPACT_ATOMS: atom_id res chain seq x y z
N MET A 1 11.15 61.25 -27.00
CA MET A 1 10.84 60.27 -25.94
C MET A 1 9.95 59.19 -26.53
N GLN A 2 10.40 57.93 -26.58
CA GLN A 2 9.59 56.74 -26.29
C GLN A 2 10.45 55.50 -26.58
N PHE A 3 11.04 54.95 -25.53
CA PHE A 3 11.75 53.68 -25.57
C PHE A 3 10.72 52.56 -25.76
N SER A 4 10.90 51.78 -26.82
CA SER A 4 10.13 50.56 -27.08
C SER A 4 10.34 49.57 -25.93
N LYS A 5 9.29 49.28 -25.16
CA LYS A 5 9.31 48.25 -24.12
C LYS A 5 9.05 46.90 -24.78
N LEU A 6 10.12 46.14 -25.00
CA LEU A 6 10.08 44.77 -25.48
C LEU A 6 9.79 43.85 -24.28
N VAL A 7 8.54 43.40 -24.14
CA VAL A 7 8.12 42.49 -23.08
C VAL A 7 8.29 41.06 -23.58
N ILE A 8 9.37 40.39 -23.14
CA ILE A 8 9.57 38.96 -23.36
C ILE A 8 8.87 38.21 -22.22
N ILE A 9 7.68 37.67 -22.49
CA ILE A 9 7.00 36.77 -21.55
C ILE A 9 7.62 35.38 -21.71
N VAL A 10 8.60 35.07 -20.88
CA VAL A 10 9.16 33.72 -20.77
C VAL A 10 8.13 32.86 -20.03
N SER A 11 7.32 32.12 -20.80
CA SER A 11 6.43 31.11 -20.25
C SER A 11 7.28 29.91 -19.83
N ILE A 12 7.60 29.80 -18.54
CA ILE A 12 8.24 28.62 -17.98
C ILE A 12 7.20 27.50 -18.03
N VAL A 13 7.30 26.64 -19.04
CA VAL A 13 6.64 25.34 -19.04
C VAL A 13 7.32 24.53 -17.94
N GLY A 14 6.76 24.59 -16.74
CA GLY A 14 7.11 23.66 -15.68
C GLY A 14 6.70 22.27 -16.15
N CYS A 15 7.64 21.52 -16.72
CA CYS A 15 7.55 20.07 -16.75
C CYS A 15 7.41 19.63 -15.28
N GLY A 16 6.18 19.42 -14.85
CA GLY A 16 5.88 18.87 -13.54
C GLY A 16 6.46 17.47 -13.50
N PHE A 17 7.70 17.37 -13.03
CA PHE A 17 8.23 16.12 -12.50
C PHE A 17 7.29 15.74 -11.37
N ALA A 18 6.40 14.78 -11.62
CA ALA A 18 5.68 14.10 -10.56
C ALA A 18 6.76 13.44 -9.72
N ALA A 19 7.22 14.12 -8.66
CA ALA A 19 8.11 13.53 -7.69
C ALA A 19 7.36 12.32 -7.13
N ALA A 20 7.86 11.11 -7.40
CA ALA A 20 7.40 9.93 -6.70
C ALA A 20 7.53 10.25 -5.21
N ALA A 21 6.39 10.30 -4.50
CA ALA A 21 6.37 10.65 -3.09
C ALA A 21 7.33 9.72 -2.35
N GLN A 22 8.43 10.28 -1.83
CA GLN A 22 9.43 9.49 -1.14
C GLN A 22 8.82 8.99 0.17
N LEU A 23 8.93 7.69 0.42
CA LEU A 23 8.53 7.12 1.70
C LEU A 23 9.30 7.79 2.84
N THR A 24 8.58 8.11 3.92
CA THR A 24 9.18 8.64 5.14
C THR A 24 10.11 7.59 5.77
N LYS A 25 10.99 8.03 6.66
CA LYS A 25 11.87 7.11 7.41
C LYS A 25 11.06 6.03 8.12
N GLU A 26 9.95 6.41 8.74
CA GLU A 26 9.10 5.48 9.48
C GLU A 26 8.48 4.43 8.55
N GLN A 27 7.96 4.83 7.39
CA GLN A 27 7.42 3.92 6.37
C GLN A 27 8.48 2.94 5.84
N LYS A 28 9.75 3.32 5.84
CA LYS A 28 10.86 2.48 5.39
C LYS A 28 11.34 1.50 6.44
N THR A 29 11.35 1.88 7.72
CA THR A 29 12.07 1.11 8.76
C THR A 29 11.17 0.35 9.73
N LYS A 30 9.87 0.63 9.77
CA LYS A 30 8.98 0.03 10.77
C LYS A 30 8.36 -1.28 10.29
N CYS A 31 8.38 -2.30 11.15
CA CYS A 31 7.70 -3.57 10.97
C CYS A 31 6.38 -3.55 11.75
N THR A 32 5.22 -3.57 11.07
CA THR A 32 3.92 -3.67 11.75
C THR A 32 3.21 -5.00 11.47
N PHE A 33 3.59 -5.70 10.40
CA PHE A 33 3.13 -7.06 10.12
C PHE A 33 4.16 -7.83 9.29
N THR A 34 3.96 -9.14 9.16
CA THR A 34 4.82 -10.01 8.34
C THR A 34 4.01 -11.04 7.58
N CYS A 35 4.47 -11.36 6.37
CA CYS A 35 3.96 -12.47 5.56
C CYS A 35 4.90 -13.69 5.55
N ALA A 36 5.92 -13.71 6.43
CA ALA A 36 6.94 -14.77 6.47
C ALA A 36 6.38 -16.17 6.77
N ASN A 37 5.23 -16.25 7.46
CA ASN A 37 4.59 -17.51 7.81
C ASN A 37 3.77 -18.11 6.64
N HIS A 38 3.63 -17.39 5.52
CA HIS A 38 2.88 -17.85 4.37
C HIS A 38 3.82 -18.36 3.27
N VAL A 39 3.56 -19.58 2.79
CA VAL A 39 4.32 -20.17 1.67
C VAL A 39 3.97 -19.49 0.34
N LYS A 40 2.71 -19.07 0.17
CA LYS A 40 2.20 -18.53 -1.11
C LYS A 40 1.88 -17.03 -1.07
N LEU A 41 1.34 -16.55 0.05
CA LEU A 41 0.89 -15.16 0.20
C LEU A 41 2.03 -14.29 0.74
N THR A 42 3.02 -13.97 -0.10
CA THR A 42 4.25 -13.30 0.34
C THR A 42 4.28 -11.79 0.09
N ALA A 43 3.27 -11.22 -0.60
CA ALA A 43 3.17 -9.78 -0.80
C ALA A 43 2.33 -9.12 0.30
N GLY A 44 2.87 -8.08 0.95
CA GLY A 44 2.12 -7.27 1.90
C GLY A 44 1.17 -6.29 1.21
N GLY A 45 -0.07 -6.23 1.68
CA GLY A 45 -1.11 -5.30 1.25
C GLY A 45 -1.73 -4.55 2.43
N CYS A 46 -2.28 -3.38 2.12
CA CYS A 46 -3.05 -2.53 3.01
C CYS A 46 -4.44 -2.39 2.39
N ALA A 47 -5.49 -2.80 3.09
CA ALA A 47 -6.82 -2.91 2.52
C ALA A 47 -7.86 -2.10 3.31
N ARG A 48 -8.91 -1.66 2.60
CA ARG A 48 -10.14 -1.16 3.20
C ARG A 48 -11.36 -1.73 2.48
N PRO A 49 -12.46 -2.01 3.18
CA PRO A 49 -13.70 -2.39 2.53
C PRO A 49 -14.28 -1.18 1.79
N ILE A 50 -14.85 -1.39 0.61
CA ILE A 50 -15.48 -0.34 -0.21
C ILE A 50 -17.00 -0.55 -0.42
N GLY A 51 -17.56 -1.57 0.22
CA GLY A 51 -18.98 -1.88 0.22
C GLY A 51 -19.28 -2.93 1.27
N SER A 52 -20.54 -3.02 1.69
CA SER A 52 -21.02 -4.01 2.65
C SER A 52 -22.40 -4.53 2.26
N ASP A 53 -22.69 -5.78 2.59
CA ASP A 53 -24.03 -6.36 2.48
C ASP A 53 -24.94 -5.91 3.63
N SER A 54 -26.19 -6.38 3.64
CA SER A 54 -27.17 -6.06 4.70
C SER A 54 -26.80 -6.58 6.09
N GLN A 55 -25.82 -7.49 6.19
CA GLN A 55 -25.28 -8.04 7.43
C GLN A 55 -23.99 -7.32 7.86
N GLY A 56 -23.51 -6.35 7.07
CA GLY A 56 -22.27 -5.62 7.32
C GLY A 56 -21.01 -6.29 6.80
N ASN A 57 -21.11 -7.43 6.11
CA ASN A 57 -19.94 -8.12 5.56
C ASN A 57 -19.40 -7.35 4.35
N PRO A 58 -18.07 -7.19 4.21
CA PRO A 58 -17.49 -6.53 3.04
C PRO A 58 -17.86 -7.21 1.72
N THR A 59 -18.30 -6.41 0.74
CA THR A 59 -18.62 -6.87 -0.64
C THR A 59 -17.57 -6.43 -1.66
N GLY A 60 -16.51 -5.77 -1.20
CA GLY A 60 -15.40 -5.33 -2.04
C GLY A 60 -14.28 -4.72 -1.21
N TRP A 61 -13.09 -4.66 -1.81
CA TRP A 61 -11.88 -4.14 -1.18
C TRP A 61 -11.13 -3.23 -2.13
N GLU A 62 -10.59 -2.14 -1.60
CA GLU A 62 -9.46 -1.46 -2.21
C GLU A 62 -8.20 -1.91 -1.47
N LEU A 63 -7.18 -2.30 -2.23
CA LEU A 63 -5.89 -2.74 -1.73
C LEU A 63 -4.79 -1.85 -2.28
N ILE A 64 -3.88 -1.42 -1.41
CA ILE A 64 -2.62 -0.78 -1.78
C ILE A 64 -1.46 -1.68 -1.35
N LYS A 65 -0.42 -1.75 -2.17
CA LYS A 65 0.82 -2.46 -1.83
C LYS A 65 1.43 -1.83 -0.57
N ALA A 66 1.68 -2.66 0.43
CA ALA A 66 2.28 -2.21 1.68
C ALA A 66 3.72 -1.75 1.48
N HIS A 67 4.19 -0.86 2.35
CA HIS A 67 5.58 -0.44 2.37
C HIS A 67 6.42 -1.63 2.84
N SER A 68 7.40 -2.03 2.03
CA SER A 68 8.38 -3.04 2.43
C SER A 68 9.37 -2.42 3.41
N THR A 69 9.67 -3.13 4.49
CA THR A 69 10.67 -2.67 5.45
C THR A 69 12.07 -2.90 4.88
N GLU A 70 12.91 -1.87 4.89
CA GLU A 70 14.30 -1.93 4.44
C GLU A 70 15.05 -3.05 5.18
N ASN A 71 15.83 -3.82 4.42
CA ASN A 71 16.58 -5.00 4.89
C ASN A 71 15.74 -6.18 5.43
N HIS A 72 14.40 -6.07 5.44
CA HIS A 72 13.49 -7.06 6.02
C HIS A 72 12.39 -7.45 5.02
N LYS A 73 12.76 -8.23 3.98
CA LYS A 73 11.93 -8.51 2.79
C LYS A 73 10.52 -9.08 3.02
N ALA A 74 10.26 -9.69 4.18
CA ALA A 74 8.96 -10.28 4.53
C ALA A 74 8.17 -9.45 5.55
N TYR A 75 8.65 -8.25 5.88
CA TYR A 75 8.05 -7.35 6.85
C TYR A 75 7.58 -6.07 6.16
N PHE A 76 6.46 -5.59 6.65
CA PHE A 76 5.71 -4.53 5.98
C PHE A 76 5.04 -3.60 6.98
N ASN A 77 4.59 -2.45 6.47
CA ASN A 77 3.69 -1.55 7.17
C ASN A 77 2.74 -0.81 6.23
N CYS A 78 1.66 -0.28 6.81
CA CYS A 78 0.61 0.49 6.13
C CYS A 78 0.56 1.95 6.58
N ILE A 79 1.66 2.47 7.14
CA ILE A 79 1.71 3.80 7.74
C ILE A 79 1.48 4.85 6.66
N GLY A 80 0.52 5.76 6.87
CA GLY A 80 0.19 6.81 5.92
C GLY A 80 -0.60 6.35 4.68
N THR A 81 -1.10 5.10 4.64
CA THR A 81 -1.94 4.61 3.53
C THR A 81 -3.44 4.86 3.72
N GLU A 82 -3.87 5.27 4.92
CA GLU A 82 -5.29 5.45 5.31
C GLU A 82 -6.16 4.19 5.12
N MET A 83 -5.52 3.02 5.03
CA MET A 83 -6.21 1.73 4.91
C MET A 83 -6.59 1.17 6.28
N ALA A 84 -7.66 0.38 6.32
CA ALA A 84 -8.27 -0.10 7.56
C ALA A 84 -7.46 -1.24 8.20
N PHE A 85 -6.86 -2.13 7.41
CA PHE A 85 -6.13 -3.28 7.92
C PHE A 85 -5.04 -3.77 6.96
N SER A 86 -4.13 -4.60 7.47
CA SER A 86 -3.06 -5.25 6.69
C SER A 86 -3.44 -6.66 6.26
N THR A 87 -2.96 -7.08 5.09
CA THR A 87 -3.24 -8.38 4.47
C THR A 87 -1.98 -8.96 3.81
N CYS A 88 -1.90 -10.27 3.71
CA CYS A 88 -0.90 -10.99 2.93
C CYS A 88 -1.55 -11.54 1.67
N CYS A 89 -0.98 -11.24 0.50
CA CYS A 89 -1.54 -11.57 -0.80
C CYS A 89 -0.56 -12.32 -1.69
N LEU A 90 -1.08 -12.88 -2.79
CA LEU A 90 -0.28 -13.47 -3.85
C LEU A 90 0.68 -12.40 -4.45
N PRO A 91 1.91 -12.78 -4.84
CA PRO A 91 2.94 -11.83 -5.27
C PRO A 91 2.57 -11.00 -6.50
N ASP A 92 1.75 -11.57 -7.38
CA ASP A 92 1.33 -11.04 -8.67
C ASP A 92 0.07 -10.18 -8.61
N ILE A 93 -0.60 -10.12 -7.44
CA ILE A 93 -1.82 -9.32 -7.30
C ILE A 93 -1.52 -7.85 -7.60
N PHE A 94 -0.42 -7.32 -7.04
CA PHE A 94 0.08 -5.97 -7.30
C PHE A 94 0.95 -6.01 -8.55
N SER A 95 0.31 -5.92 -9.72
CA SER A 95 0.98 -5.81 -11.03
C SER A 95 2.17 -4.83 -10.99
N LYS A 96 3.21 -5.08 -11.80
CA LYS A 96 4.46 -4.29 -11.78
C LYS A 96 4.26 -2.77 -11.91
N ASP A 97 3.20 -2.34 -12.59
CA ASP A 97 2.90 -0.93 -12.86
C ASP A 97 1.82 -0.34 -11.93
N GLY A 98 1.27 -1.15 -11.02
CA GLY A 98 0.13 -0.77 -10.17
C GLY A 98 0.37 -1.08 -8.70
N THR A 99 0.34 -0.05 -7.86
CA THR A 99 0.39 -0.20 -6.40
C THR A 99 -0.98 -0.33 -5.77
N THR A 100 -2.06 -0.15 -6.54
CA THR A 100 -3.44 -0.10 -6.05
C THR A 100 -4.33 -1.01 -6.89
N ILE A 101 -5.25 -1.73 -6.24
CA ILE A 101 -6.16 -2.68 -6.86
C ILE A 101 -7.53 -2.52 -6.21
N THR A 102 -8.57 -2.60 -7.02
CA THR A 102 -9.94 -2.68 -6.55
C THR A 102 -10.51 -4.06 -6.88
N ILE A 103 -11.01 -4.76 -5.86
CA ILE A 103 -11.75 -6.02 -5.98
C ILE A 103 -13.21 -5.71 -5.66
N ASN A 104 -14.10 -5.74 -6.65
CA ASN A 104 -15.52 -5.43 -6.49
C ASN A 104 -16.41 -6.36 -7.34
N GLY A 105 -17.73 -6.29 -7.09
CA GLY A 105 -18.74 -7.13 -7.74
C GLY A 105 -19.13 -8.38 -6.94
N ASP A 106 -20.11 -9.13 -7.44
CA ASP A 106 -20.80 -10.19 -6.69
C ASP A 106 -19.88 -11.32 -6.19
N ILE A 107 -18.76 -11.55 -6.86
CA ILE A 107 -17.77 -12.58 -6.50
C ILE A 107 -16.52 -12.01 -5.80
N ALA A 108 -16.51 -10.71 -5.47
CA ALA A 108 -15.37 -10.07 -4.84
C ALA A 108 -14.88 -10.79 -3.56
N PRO A 109 -15.75 -11.27 -2.66
CA PRO A 109 -15.29 -12.03 -1.49
C PRO A 109 -14.50 -13.28 -1.86
N LEU A 110 -14.92 -14.00 -2.90
CA LEU A 110 -14.21 -15.20 -3.38
C LEU A 110 -12.85 -14.84 -3.99
N ILE A 111 -12.78 -13.74 -4.75
CA ILE A 111 -11.53 -13.25 -5.34
C ILE A 111 -10.56 -12.84 -4.23
N TYR A 112 -11.06 -12.09 -3.23
CA TYR A 112 -10.28 -11.66 -2.08
C TYR A 112 -9.69 -12.86 -1.35
N HIS A 113 -10.52 -13.82 -0.90
CA HIS A 113 -10.05 -14.98 -0.13
C HIS A 113 -9.16 -15.94 -0.92
N ARG A 114 -9.23 -15.95 -2.25
CA ARG A 114 -8.30 -16.71 -3.10
C ARG A 114 -6.93 -16.03 -3.19
N SER A 115 -6.90 -14.71 -3.13
CA SER A 115 -5.73 -13.90 -3.47
C SER A 115 -5.03 -13.30 -2.26
N CYS A 116 -5.75 -13.12 -1.16
CA CYS A 116 -5.34 -12.40 0.03
C CYS A 116 -5.91 -13.03 1.30
N GLN A 117 -5.24 -12.76 2.41
CA GLN A 117 -5.66 -13.15 3.74
C GLN A 117 -5.29 -12.05 4.72
N ASP A 118 -6.27 -11.56 5.47
CA ASP A 118 -6.08 -10.60 6.54
C ASP A 118 -4.97 -11.07 7.48
N THR A 119 -4.05 -10.16 7.77
CA THR A 119 -3.16 -10.39 8.90
C THR A 119 -3.95 -10.19 10.18
N SER A 120 -3.66 -10.98 11.20
CA SER A 120 -4.26 -10.80 12.51
C SER A 120 -3.21 -10.19 13.44
N PRO A 121 -3.27 -8.86 13.70
CA PRO A 121 -2.36 -8.22 14.63
C PRO A 121 -2.43 -8.85 16.03
N GLN A 122 -3.60 -9.32 16.44
CA GLN A 122 -3.83 -9.93 17.76
C GLN A 122 -3.13 -11.29 17.91
N SER A 123 -2.97 -12.05 16.83
CA SER A 123 -2.24 -13.33 16.85
C SER A 123 -0.78 -13.19 16.39
N THR A 124 -0.34 -11.96 16.10
CA THR A 124 1.03 -11.71 15.64
C THR A 124 1.97 -11.66 16.85
N ASP A 125 2.93 -12.58 16.89
CA ASP A 125 3.97 -12.59 17.91
C ASP A 125 5.06 -11.56 17.56
N PHE A 126 4.84 -10.31 17.98
CA PHE A 126 5.79 -9.22 17.78
C PHE A 126 7.15 -9.47 18.46
N SER A 127 7.25 -10.39 19.41
CA SER A 127 8.55 -10.77 20.00
C SER A 127 9.49 -11.42 18.98
N LYS A 128 8.94 -11.96 17.87
CA LYS A 128 9.71 -12.59 16.79
C LYS A 128 10.16 -11.64 15.68
N PHE A 129 9.71 -10.39 15.68
CA PHE A 129 10.15 -9.46 14.64
C PHE A 129 11.66 -9.15 14.79
N PRO A 130 12.33 -8.61 13.77
CA PRO A 130 13.68 -8.07 13.89
C PRO A 130 13.73 -6.94 14.91
N LYS A 131 14.76 -6.92 15.76
CA LYS A 131 14.87 -5.94 16.86
C LYS A 131 15.02 -4.51 16.36
N ASP A 132 15.61 -4.33 15.19
CA ASP A 132 15.93 -3.05 14.56
C ASP A 132 14.76 -2.40 13.81
N CYS A 133 13.64 -3.13 13.66
CA CYS A 133 12.43 -2.61 13.02
C CYS A 133 11.17 -2.69 13.89
N LYS A 134 11.27 -3.32 15.07
CA LYS A 134 10.25 -3.18 16.10
C LYS A 134 10.26 -1.74 16.61
N ASN A 135 9.06 -1.22 16.82
CA ASN A 135 8.85 0.04 17.52
C ASN A 135 9.55 0.04 18.88
#